data_AF-A0A957XY39-F1
#
_entry.id   AF-A0A957XY39-F1
#
_cell.length_a   1.000
_cell.length_b   1.000
_cell.length_c   1.000
_cell.angle_alpha   90.00
_cell.angle_beta   90.00
_cell.angle_gamma   90.00
#
_symmetry.space_group_name_H-M   'P 1'
#
loop_
_entity.id
_entity.type
_entity.pdbx_description
1 polymer ?
#
loop_
_entity_poly.entity_id
_entity_poly.type
_entity_poly.pdbx_seq_one_letter_code
_entity_poly.pdbx_strand_id
1 'polypeptide(L)' 'DSIDASQPPPGGYGYTPSHEFVYKLARLADMLTTPTARRIAADRHRVMVEFFRRLDLEVAGEA' A
#
# COMPACT_ATOMS: atom_id res chain seq x y z
N ASP A 1 1.65 9.34 10.71
CA ASP A 1 2.81 9.59 9.83
C ASP A 1 2.59 8.94 8.48
N SER A 2 2.73 9.71 7.40
CA SER A 2 2.68 9.17 6.04
C SER A 2 4.03 8.52 5.70
N ILE A 3 4.00 7.29 5.16
CA ILE A 3 5.22 6.57 4.74
C ILE A 3 5.78 7.23 3.47
N ASP A 4 6.99 7.79 3.56
CA ASP A 4 7.72 8.33 2.41
C ASP A 4 8.35 7.19 1.59
N ALA A 5 7.79 6.92 0.41
CA ALA A 5 8.25 5.86 -0.49
C ALA A 5 9.64 6.10 -1.10
N SER A 6 10.23 7.29 -0.92
CA SER A 6 11.59 7.63 -1.36
C SER A 6 12.66 7.25 -0.33
N GLN A 7 12.28 7.04 0.93
CA GLN A 7 13.17 6.58 1.98
C GLN A 7 13.30 5.05 1.98
N PRO A 8 14.43 4.48 2.47
CA PRO A 8 14.53 3.05 2.63
C PRO A 8 13.55 2.55 3.72
N PRO A 9 12.99 1.33 3.57
CA PRO A 9 12.13 0.75 4.59
C PRO A 9 12.87 0.55 5.93
N PRO A 10 12.18 0.68 7.07
CA PRO A 10 12.73 0.25 8.35
C PRO A 10 13.03 -1.26 8.32
N GLY A 11 14.11 -1.66 8.99
CA GLY A 11 14.49 -3.07 9.12
C GLY A 11 13.76 -3.78 10.27
N GLY A 12 13.68 -5.11 10.18
CA GLY A 12 13.24 -5.98 11.28
C GLY A 12 11.84 -5.64 11.82
N TYR A 13 11.71 -5.56 13.14
CA TYR A 13 10.43 -5.34 13.82
C TYR A 13 9.77 -3.97 13.57
N GLY A 14 10.49 -3.01 12.97
CA GLY A 14 9.91 -1.73 12.56
C GLY A 14 9.14 -1.80 11.24
N TYR A 15 9.25 -2.92 10.51
CA TYR A 15 8.54 -3.12 9.26
C TYR A 15 7.10 -3.55 9.50
N THR A 16 6.16 -2.86 8.86
CA THR A 16 4.72 -3.05 9.07
C THR A 16 4.03 -3.38 7.74
N PRO A 17 2.79 -3.89 7.75
CA PRO A 17 2.04 -4.14 6.52
C PRO A 17 1.88 -2.90 5.63
N SER A 18 1.71 -1.71 6.21
CA SER A 18 1.67 -0.45 5.46
C SER A 18 2.98 -0.19 4.71
N HIS A 19 4.12 -0.55 5.29
CA HIS A 19 5.42 -0.49 4.60
C HIS A 19 5.49 -1.47 3.41
N GLU A 20 5.06 -2.73 3.58
CA GLU A 20 4.99 -3.71 2.47
C GLU A 20 4.14 -3.20 1.30
N PHE A 21 2.99 -2.58 1.63
CA PHE A 21 2.12 -2.01 0.62
C PHE A 21 2.79 -0.88 -0.16
N VAL A 22 3.35 0.12 0.52
CA VAL A 22 3.96 1.31 -0.11
C VAL A 22 5.22 0.96 -0.90
N TYR A 23 6.09 0.12 -0.35
CA TYR A 23 7.38 -0.17 -0.98
C TYR A 23 7.30 -1.21 -2.10
N LYS A 24 6.32 -2.12 -2.06
CA LYS A 24 6.28 -3.25 -2.99
C LYS A 24 4.91 -3.41 -3.65
N LEU A 25 3.86 -3.66 -2.87
CA LEU A 25 2.59 -4.11 -3.46
C LEU A 25 1.94 -3.05 -4.35
N ALA A 26 2.05 -1.76 -3.99
CA ALA A 26 1.56 -0.65 -4.80
C ALA A 26 2.25 -0.57 -6.18
N ARG A 27 3.53 -0.99 -6.26
CA ARG A 27 4.34 -0.96 -7.49
C ARG A 27 4.15 -2.18 -8.39
N LEU A 28 3.49 -3.24 -7.89
CA LEU A 28 3.24 -4.45 -8.69
C LEU A 28 2.42 -4.13 -9.95
N ALA A 29 1.50 -3.17 -9.88
CA ALA A 29 0.67 -2.77 -11.02
C ALA A 29 1.49 -2.30 -12.22
N ASP A 30 2.61 -1.61 -11.98
CA ASP A 30 3.50 -1.06 -13.00
C ASP A 30 4.27 -2.16 -13.75
N MET A 31 4.42 -3.33 -13.15
CA MET A 31 5.11 -4.48 -13.75
C MET A 31 4.19 -5.38 -14.58
N LEU A 32 2.87 -5.12 -14.62
CA LEU A 32 1.92 -5.96 -15.33
C LEU A 32 1.83 -5.62 -16.82
N THR A 33 2.06 -6.63 -17.66
CA THR A 33 2.19 -6.44 -19.11
C THR A 33 0.87 -6.54 -19.87
N THR A 34 -0.16 -7.22 -19.33
CA THR A 34 -1.44 -7.38 -20.04
C THR A 34 -2.49 -6.34 -19.61
N PRO A 35 -3.37 -5.90 -20.53
CA PRO A 35 -4.46 -4.98 -20.18
C PRO A 35 -5.39 -5.51 -19.09
N THR A 36 -5.69 -6.81 -19.12
CA THR A 36 -6.54 -7.46 -18.10
C THR A 36 -5.88 -7.44 -16.72
N ALA A 37 -4.57 -7.75 -16.64
CA ALA A 37 -3.86 -7.73 -15.37
C ALA A 37 -3.80 -6.31 -14.79
N ARG A 38 -3.53 -5.29 -15.62
CA ARG A 38 -3.54 -3.88 -15.19
C ARG A 38 -4.91 -3.44 -14.65
N ARG A 39 -6.00 -3.85 -15.29
CA ARG A 39 -7.36 -3.58 -14.79
C ARG A 39 -7.60 -4.22 -13.42
N ILE A 40 -7.27 -5.49 -13.27
CA ILE A 40 -7.41 -6.20 -11.99
C ILE A 40 -6.56 -5.53 -10.89
N ALA A 41 -5.33 -5.13 -11.21
CA ALA A 41 -4.46 -4.47 -10.26
C ALA A 41 -4.96 -3.08 -9.85
N ALA A 42 -5.52 -2.31 -10.77
CA ALA A 42 -6.14 -1.02 -10.45
C ALA A 42 -7.29 -1.19 -9.44
N ASP A 43 -8.15 -2.19 -9.63
CA ASP A 43 -9.26 -2.45 -8.70
C ASP A 43 -8.77 -2.91 -7.34
N ARG A 44 -7.77 -3.81 -7.30
CA ARG A 44 -7.14 -4.25 -6.05
C ARG A 44 -6.43 -3.11 -5.32
N HIS A 45 -5.75 -2.23 -6.05
CA HIS A 45 -5.06 -1.09 -5.48
C HIS A 45 -6.05 -0.15 -4.78
N ARG A 46 -7.20 0.15 -5.39
CA ARG A 46 -8.25 0.98 -4.78
C ARG A 46 -8.73 0.42 -3.44
N VAL A 47 -8.96 -0.89 -3.37
CA VAL A 47 -9.39 -1.56 -2.13
C VAL A 47 -8.32 -1.41 -1.04
N MET A 48 -7.05 -1.63 -1.37
CA MET A 48 -5.96 -1.54 -0.39
C MET A 48 -5.75 -0.12 0.13
N VAL A 49 -5.84 0.89 -0.74
CA VAL A 49 -5.74 2.31 -0.35
C VAL A 49 -6.85 2.66 0.63
N GLU A 50 -8.09 2.28 0.32
CA GLU A 50 -9.23 2.56 1.20
C GLU A 50 -9.11 1.81 2.53
N PHE A 51 -8.66 0.56 2.51
CA PHE A 51 -8.42 -0.22 3.71
C PHE A 51 -7.41 0.46 4.65
N PHE A 52 -6.22 0.82 4.15
CA PHE A 52 -5.20 1.46 4.99
C PHE A 52 -5.62 2.86 5.44
N ARG A 53 -6.33 3.62 4.60
CA ARG A 53 -6.91 4.91 5.00
C ARG A 53 -7.86 4.77 6.17
N ARG A 54 -8.75 3.76 6.15
CA ARG A 54 -9.67 3.49 7.26
C ARG A 54 -8.93 3.00 8.50
N LEU A 55 -7.95 2.11 8.32
CA LEU A 55 -7.12 1.62 9.42
C LEU A 55 -6.39 2.77 10.13
N ASP A 56 -5.86 3.74 9.39
CA ASP A 56 -5.19 4.91 9.96
C ASP A 56 -6.15 5.74 10.84
N LEU A 57 -7.40 5.94 10.40
CA LEU A 57 -8.44 6.60 11.19
C LEU A 57 -8.80 5.80 12.46
N GLU A 58 -8.94 4.48 12.34
CA GLU A 58 -9.24 3.60 13.46
C GLU A 58 -8.13 3.62 14.52
N VAL A 59 -6.86 3.60 14.09
CA VAL A 59 -5.69 3.70 14.99
C VAL A 59 -5.62 5.07 15.67
N ALA A 60 -6.00 6.14 14.97
CA ALA A 60 -6.06 7.48 15.54
C ALA A 60 -7.27 7.69 16.47
N GLY A 61 -8.25 6.77 16.49
CA GLY A 61 -9.50 6.92 17.22
C GLY A 61 -10.46 7.94 16.60
N GLU A 62 -10.34 8.16 15.29
CA GLU A 62 -11.08 9.16 14.51
C GLU A 62 -12.19 8.54 13.63
N ALA A 63 -12.43 7.23 13.79
CA ALA A 63 -13.37 6.43 13.01
C ALA A 63 -14.78 6.35 13.64
#